data_AF-A0A7T7L2U1-F1
#
_entry.id   AF-A0A7T7L2U1-F1
#
_cell.length_a   1.000
_cell.length_b   1.000
_cell.length_c   1.000
_cell.angle_alpha   90.00
_cell.angle_beta   90.00
_cell.angle_gamma   90.00
#
_symmetry.space_group_name_H-M   'P 1'
#
loop_
_entity.id
_entity.type
_entity.pdbx_description
1 polymer ?
#
loop_
_entity_poly.entity_id
_entity_poly.type
_entity_poly.pdbx_seq_one_letter_code
_entity_poly.pdbx_strand_id
1 'polypeptide(L)'
;MGYLRGFIPWIVSGVVSSFGWLAATVWGTLAIRRPFTLGIARRRTPREYWDMPEFIRVNNHITTAWGAGFTFIAVGLAVCRAVDAPAWVGIAAHVAGLVGPAVFTKVHPARAQARLPAQAPVGS
;
A
#
# COMPACT_ATOMS: atom_id res chain seq x y z
N MET A 1 -33.21 0.29 -17.03
CA MET A 1 -31.81 0.67 -17.40
C MET A 1 -31.34 2.02 -16.84
N GLY A 2 -32.21 2.92 -16.32
CA GLY A 2 -31.79 4.26 -15.83
C GLY A 2 -31.02 4.30 -14.50
N TYR A 3 -31.30 3.37 -13.58
CA TYR A 3 -30.66 3.34 -12.25
C TYR A 3 -29.14 3.13 -12.30
N LEU A 4 -28.66 2.30 -13.23
CA LEU A 4 -27.22 2.04 -13.39
C LEU A 4 -26.46 3.28 -13.85
N ARG A 5 -27.05 4.13 -14.71
CA ARG A 5 -26.39 5.34 -15.22
C ARG A 5 -26.30 6.47 -14.19
N GLY A 6 -27.23 6.52 -13.23
CA GLY A 6 -27.17 7.47 -12.11
C GLY A 6 -26.30 7.00 -10.93
N PHE A 7 -26.24 5.69 -10.69
CA PHE A 7 -25.56 5.11 -9.53
C PHE A 7 -24.06 4.83 -9.75
N ILE A 8 -23.66 4.42 -10.96
CA ILE A 8 -22.25 4.13 -11.31
C ILE A 8 -21.31 5.34 -11.08
N PRO A 9 -21.69 6.60 -11.42
CA PRO A 9 -20.86 7.76 -11.14
C PRO A 9 -20.58 7.95 -9.64
N TRP A 10 -21.61 7.76 -8.80
CA TRP A 10 -21.52 7.86 -7.34
C TRP A 10 -20.57 6.82 -6.74
N ILE A 11 -20.65 5.56 -7.19
CA ILE A 11 -19.72 4.50 -6.75
C ILE A 11 -18.28 4.92 -7.03
N VAL A 12 -17.99 5.35 -8.25
CA VAL A 12 -16.60 5.63 -8.62
C VAL A 12 -16.09 6.92 -7.95
N SER A 13 -16.93 7.94 -7.75
CA SER A 13 -16.55 9.11 -6.93
C SER A 13 -16.26 8.72 -5.47
N GLY A 14 -17.03 7.78 -4.92
CA GLY A 14 -16.77 7.18 -3.61
C GLY A 14 -15.44 6.42 -3.57
N VAL A 15 -15.13 5.65 -4.60
CA VAL A 15 -13.84 4.93 -4.73
C VAL A 15 -12.67 5.91 -4.79
N VAL A 16 -12.72 6.93 -5.66
CA VAL A 16 -11.63 7.94 -5.77
C VAL A 16 -11.39 8.65 -4.43
N SER A 17 -12.47 9.07 -3.75
CA SER A 17 -12.38 9.71 -2.43
C SER A 17 -11.76 8.78 -1.37
N SER A 18 -12.14 7.50 -1.38
CA SER A 18 -11.61 6.50 -0.43
C SER A 18 -10.12 6.28 -0.63
N PHE A 19 -9.67 6.12 -1.88
CA PHE A 19 -8.24 5.93 -2.18
C PHE A 19 -7.42 7.19 -1.94
N GLY A 20 -7.98 8.38 -2.21
CA GLY A 20 -7.36 9.65 -1.85
C GLY A 20 -7.16 9.80 -0.34
N TRP A 21 -8.18 9.43 0.46
CA TRP A 21 -8.09 9.43 1.92
C TRP A 21 -7.06 8.43 2.46
N LEU A 22 -7.02 7.21 1.89
CA LEU A 22 -6.03 6.19 2.22
C LEU A 22 -4.61 6.69 1.90
N ALA A 23 -4.41 7.28 0.72
CA ALA A 23 -3.13 7.87 0.36
C ALA A 23 -2.72 8.97 1.35
N ALA A 24 -3.62 9.91 1.66
CA ALA A 24 -3.36 10.98 2.62
C ALA A 24 -2.97 10.42 4.01
N THR A 25 -3.66 9.36 4.47
CA THR A 25 -3.35 8.69 5.74
C THR A 25 -1.98 8.01 5.69
N VAL A 26 -1.63 7.34 4.59
CA VAL A 26 -0.30 6.72 4.42
C VAL A 26 0.80 7.78 4.43
N TRP A 27 0.64 8.87 3.68
CA TRP A 27 1.62 9.95 3.65
C TRP A 27 1.72 10.68 5.00
N GLY A 28 0.59 10.92 5.67
CA GLY A 28 0.55 11.52 7.00
C GLY A 28 1.24 10.66 8.07
N THR A 29 0.99 9.35 8.07
CA THR A 29 1.64 8.43 9.02
C THR A 29 3.14 8.26 8.75
N LEU A 30 3.56 8.32 7.48
CA LEU A 30 4.97 8.34 7.09
C LEU A 30 5.66 9.64 7.52
N ALA A 31 5.00 10.80 7.37
CA ALA A 31 5.51 12.09 7.81
C ALA A 31 5.75 12.13 9.33
N ILE A 32 4.91 11.43 10.11
CA ILE A 32 5.05 11.27 11.56
C ILE A 32 6.05 10.14 11.94
N ARG A 33 6.71 9.50 10.96
CA ARG A 33 7.64 8.36 11.13
C ARG A 33 7.03 7.18 11.90
N ARG A 34 5.71 7.05 11.89
CA ARG A 34 4.94 5.98 12.55
C ARG A 34 4.17 5.23 11.47
N PRO A 35 4.84 4.39 10.65
CA PRO A 35 4.16 3.69 9.56
C PRO A 35 3.01 2.85 10.13
N PHE A 36 1.84 2.89 9.48
CA PHE A 36 0.65 2.14 9.89
C PHE A 36 0.94 0.63 10.08
N THR A 37 1.89 0.09 9.30
CA THR A 37 2.30 -1.31 9.38
C THR A 37 3.02 -1.65 10.68
N LEU A 38 3.62 -0.68 11.37
CA LEU A 38 4.32 -0.91 12.65
C LEU A 38 3.36 -1.48 13.70
N GLY A 39 2.12 -0.97 13.75
CA GLY A 39 1.11 -1.44 14.70
C GLY A 39 0.68 -2.89 14.47
N ILE A 40 0.64 -3.33 13.20
CA ILE A 40 0.33 -4.71 12.84
C ILE A 40 1.53 -5.62 13.09
N ALA A 41 2.72 -5.17 12.69
CA ALA A 41 3.95 -5.94 12.79
C ALA A 41 4.34 -6.21 14.26
N ARG A 42 4.11 -5.25 15.17
CA ARG A 42 4.30 -5.44 16.61
C ARG A 42 3.43 -6.54 17.22
N ARG A 43 2.24 -6.81 16.67
CA ARG A 43 1.38 -7.90 17.16
C ARG A 43 1.89 -9.30 16.79
N ARG A 44 2.72 -9.41 15.76
CA ARG A 44 3.22 -10.69 15.23
C ARG A 44 4.70 -10.94 15.47
N THR A 45 5.45 -9.91 15.88
CA THR A 45 6.91 -9.97 16.03
C THR A 45 7.28 -9.84 17.51
N PRO A 46 8.22 -10.65 18.04
CA PRO A 46 8.72 -10.49 19.41
C PRO A 46 9.23 -9.06 19.68
N ARG A 47 9.09 -8.62 20.94
CA ARG A 47 9.41 -7.25 21.35
C ARG A 47 10.88 -6.87 21.14
N GLU A 48 11.80 -7.83 21.16
CA GLU A 48 13.23 -7.58 20.97
C GLU A 48 13.54 -6.94 19.59
N TYR A 49 12.69 -7.15 18.59
CA TYR A 49 12.89 -6.65 17.22
C TYR A 49 12.18 -5.32 16.94
N TRP A 50 11.38 -4.79 17.87
CA TRP A 50 10.50 -3.64 17.60
C TRP A 50 11.26 -2.33 17.36
N ASP A 51 12.42 -2.19 17.99
CA ASP A 51 13.26 -0.98 17.91
C ASP A 51 14.46 -1.17 16.98
N MET A 52 14.57 -2.32 16.30
CA MET A 52 15.62 -2.52 15.30
C MET A 52 15.41 -1.58 14.09
N PRO A 53 16.44 -0.82 13.69
CA PRO A 53 16.33 0.12 12.58
C PRO A 53 16.03 -0.57 11.24
N GLU A 54 16.40 -1.84 11.06
CA GLU A 54 16.07 -2.67 9.91
C GLU A 54 14.56 -2.95 9.84
N PHE A 55 13.95 -3.28 10.98
CA PHE A 55 12.52 -3.56 11.09
C PHE A 55 11.69 -2.33 10.74
N ILE A 56 12.09 -1.16 11.22
CA ILE A 56 11.42 0.12 10.90
C ILE A 56 11.57 0.45 9.40
N ARG A 57 12.76 0.22 8.82
CA ARG A 57 13.06 0.54 7.42
C ARG A 57 12.25 -0.31 6.44
N VAL A 58 12.10 -1.61 6.72
CA VAL A 58 11.25 -2.51 5.91
C VAL A 58 9.79 -2.06 5.99
N ASN A 59 9.29 -1.76 7.19
CA ASN A 59 7.92 -1.27 7.37
C ASN A 59 7.68 0.06 6.64
N ASN A 60 8.67 0.97 6.65
CA ASN A 60 8.60 2.21 5.86
C ASN A 60 8.54 1.94 4.36
N HIS A 61 9.38 1.05 3.82
CA HIS A 61 9.34 0.71 2.39
C HIS A 61 8.02 0.04 1.97
N ILE A 62 7.45 -0.80 2.82
CA ILE A 62 6.13 -1.40 2.57
C ILE A 62 5.07 -0.30 2.56
N THR A 63 5.11 0.60 3.54
CA THR A 63 4.16 1.70 3.67
C THR A 63 4.25 2.67 2.47
N THR A 64 5.46 3.01 2.01
CA THR A 64 5.65 3.87 0.84
C THR A 64 5.17 3.20 -0.45
N ALA A 65 5.41 1.89 -0.63
CA ALA A 65 4.91 1.15 -1.79
C ALA A 65 3.38 1.18 -1.86
N TRP A 66 2.70 0.93 -0.74
CA TRP A 66 1.24 1.03 -0.66
C TRP A 66 0.74 2.46 -0.89
N GLY A 67 1.41 3.46 -0.30
CA GLY A 67 1.08 4.88 -0.51
C GLY A 67 1.15 5.28 -1.98
N ALA A 68 2.23 4.89 -2.66
CA ALA A 68 2.39 5.12 -4.09
C ALA A 68 1.30 4.42 -4.91
N GLY A 69 0.95 3.17 -4.57
CA GLY A 69 -0.14 2.44 -5.20
C GLY A 69 -1.49 3.16 -5.07
N PHE A 70 -1.85 3.59 -3.86
CA PHE A 70 -3.11 4.32 -3.64
C PHE A 70 -3.12 5.69 -4.35
N THR A 71 -2.01 6.41 -4.34
CA THR A 71 -1.87 7.67 -5.10
C THR A 71 -2.03 7.42 -6.61
N PHE A 72 -1.40 6.37 -7.15
CA PHE A 72 -1.55 5.99 -8.54
C PHE A 72 -3.00 5.67 -8.91
N ILE A 73 -3.72 4.93 -8.07
CA ILE A 73 -5.15 4.62 -8.29
C ILE A 73 -5.98 5.90 -8.29
N ALA A 74 -5.80 6.76 -7.30
CA ALA A 74 -6.57 8.00 -7.17
C ALA A 74 -6.36 8.92 -8.39
N VAL A 75 -5.11 9.15 -8.78
CA VAL A 75 -4.76 9.98 -9.95
C VAL A 75 -5.20 9.32 -11.24
N GLY A 76 -4.93 8.02 -11.41
CA GLY A 76 -5.28 7.27 -12.63
C GLY A 76 -6.78 7.27 -12.89
N LEU A 77 -7.59 7.05 -11.86
CA LEU A 77 -9.05 7.11 -11.98
C LEU A 77 -9.55 8.53 -12.26
N ALA A 78 -8.97 9.55 -11.61
CA ALA A 78 -9.33 10.96 -11.88
C ALA A 78 -9.01 11.37 -13.32
N VAL A 79 -7.85 10.96 -13.86
CA VAL A 79 -7.47 11.19 -15.25
C VAL A 79 -8.40 10.43 -16.21
N CYS A 80 -8.66 9.15 -15.95
CA CYS A 80 -9.59 8.35 -16.77
C CYS A 80 -10.96 9.02 -16.84
N ARG A 81 -11.42 9.62 -15.75
CA ARG A 81 -12.66 10.39 -15.69
C ARG A 81 -12.60 11.68 -16.50
N ALA A 82 -11.51 12.44 -16.38
CA ALA A 82 -11.34 13.71 -17.06
C ALA A 82 -11.30 13.58 -18.60
N VAL A 83 -10.79 12.46 -19.11
CA VAL A 83 -10.66 12.19 -20.55
C VAL A 83 -11.76 11.25 -21.10
N ASP A 84 -12.75 10.91 -20.28
CA ASP A 84 -13.83 9.98 -20.60
C ASP A 84 -13.32 8.62 -21.13
N ALA A 85 -12.23 8.13 -20.53
CA ALA A 85 -11.59 6.88 -20.91
C ALA A 85 -12.55 5.68 -20.73
N PRO A 86 -12.41 4.64 -21.56
CA PRO A 86 -13.23 3.45 -21.43
C PRO A 86 -12.99 2.76 -20.07
N ALA A 87 -14.05 2.24 -19.47
CA ALA A 87 -14.06 1.75 -18.09
C ALA A 87 -12.96 0.72 -17.76
N TRP A 88 -12.56 -0.09 -18.73
CA TRP A 88 -11.50 -1.09 -18.55
C TRP A 88 -10.14 -0.46 -18.23
N VAL A 89 -9.85 0.76 -18.68
CA VAL A 89 -8.60 1.48 -18.38
C VAL A 89 -8.53 1.83 -16.90
N GLY A 90 -9.65 2.34 -16.35
CA GLY A 90 -9.76 2.62 -14.92
C GLY A 90 -9.64 1.35 -14.06
N ILE A 91 -10.25 0.25 -14.50
CA ILE A 91 -10.13 -1.05 -13.84
C ILE A 91 -8.69 -1.56 -13.88
N ALA A 92 -8.01 -1.48 -15.03
CA ALA A 92 -6.63 -1.90 -15.17
C ALA A 92 -5.67 -1.08 -14.29
N ALA A 93 -5.84 0.25 -14.25
CA ALA A 93 -5.07 1.12 -13.36
C ALA A 93 -5.30 0.76 -11.88
N HIS A 94 -6.54 0.44 -11.52
CA HIS A 94 -6.88 0.02 -10.16
C HIS A 94 -6.16 -1.30 -9.78
N VAL A 95 -6.27 -2.31 -10.64
CA VAL A 95 -5.61 -3.61 -10.42
C VAL A 95 -4.10 -3.43 -10.35
N ALA A 96 -3.50 -2.65 -11.25
CA ALA A 96 -2.06 -2.38 -11.25
C ALA A 96 -1.60 -1.70 -9.95
N GLY A 97 -2.35 -0.71 -9.47
CA GLY A 97 -2.04 0.01 -8.24
C GLY A 97 -2.15 -0.83 -6.96
N LEU A 98 -2.90 -1.94 -6.97
CA LEU A 98 -2.96 -2.91 -5.87
C LEU A 98 -1.95 -4.05 -6.02
N VAL A 99 -1.79 -4.57 -7.24
CA VAL A 99 -0.89 -5.69 -7.52
C VAL A 99 0.57 -5.27 -7.41
N GLY A 100 0.93 -4.06 -7.85
CA GLY A 100 2.30 -3.55 -7.75
C GLY A 100 2.86 -3.59 -6.32
N PRO A 101 2.19 -2.97 -5.34
CA PRO A 101 2.56 -3.06 -3.93
C PRO A 101 2.47 -4.49 -3.37
N ALA A 102 1.47 -5.28 -3.77
CA ALA A 102 1.35 -6.67 -3.32
C ALA A 102 2.52 -7.56 -3.80
N VAL A 103 2.98 -7.37 -5.04
CA VAL A 103 4.16 -8.07 -5.57
C VAL A 103 5.42 -7.56 -4.90
N PHE A 104 5.57 -6.24 -4.74
CA PHE A 104 6.70 -5.63 -4.03
C PHE A 104 6.83 -6.20 -2.61
N THR A 105 5.72 -6.28 -1.87
CA THR A 105 5.66 -6.86 -0.53
C THR A 105 5.83 -8.37 -0.48
N LYS A 106 5.78 -9.11 -1.60
CA LYS A 106 6.17 -10.52 -1.65
C LYS A 106 7.64 -10.71 -2.01
N VAL A 107 8.16 -9.89 -2.91
CA VAL A 107 9.51 -10.03 -3.46
C VAL A 107 10.60 -9.40 -2.57
N HIS A 108 10.28 -8.33 -1.82
CA HIS A 108 11.26 -7.62 -0.98
C HIS A 108 11.45 -8.17 0.45
N PRO A 109 10.43 -8.51 1.24
CA PRO A 109 10.67 -8.99 2.61
C PRO A 109 11.32 -10.37 2.64
N ALA A 110 11.17 -11.20 1.60
CA ALA A 110 11.90 -12.47 1.48
C ALA A 110 13.42 -12.26 1.41
N ARG A 111 13.90 -11.17 0.78
CA ARG A 111 15.32 -10.83 0.71
C ARG A 111 15.86 -10.13 1.96
N ALA A 112 15.00 -9.45 2.72
CA ALA A 112 15.36 -8.86 4.01
C ALA A 112 15.34 -9.89 5.14
N GLN A 113 14.38 -10.82 5.13
CA GLN A 113 14.32 -11.96 6.06
C GLN A 113 15.43 -12.98 5.81
N ALA A 114 15.83 -13.23 4.56
CA ALA A 114 16.98 -14.08 4.25
C ALA A 114 18.34 -13.48 4.68
N ARG A 115 18.37 -12.20 5.08
CA ARG A 115 19.56 -11.51 5.63
C ARG A 115 19.51 -11.34 7.16
N LEU A 116 18.37 -11.62 7.80
CA LEU A 116 18.29 -11.92 9.22
C LEU A 116 18.79 -13.37 9.40
N PRO A 117 19.67 -13.65 10.35
CA PRO A 117 21.02 -14.07 10.02
C PRO A 117 21.20 -15.58 9.79
N ALA A 118 22.00 -15.92 8.76
CA ALA A 118 22.96 -17.01 8.80
C ALA A 118 24.17 -16.68 9.72
N GLN A 119 23.93 -15.95 10.82
CA GLN A 119 24.90 -15.70 11.89
C GLN A 119 24.41 -16.45 13.13
N ALA A 120 25.00 -17.63 13.29
CA ALA A 120 25.26 -18.35 14.53
C ALA A 120 24.07 -18.93 15.32
N PRO A 121 23.85 -20.26 15.24
CA PRO A 121 23.66 -21.04 16.44
C PRO A 121 25.00 -21.10 17.19
N VAL A 122 25.14 -20.35 18.28
CA VAL A 122 26.11 -20.71 19.33
C VAL A 122 25.31 -20.78 20.63
N GLY A 123 24.62 -21.91 20.77
CA GLY A 123 24.40 -22.51 22.06
C GLY A 123 25.55 -23.48 22.31
N SER A 124 26.35 -23.20 23.33
CA SER A 124 26.97 -24.17 24.24
C SER A 124 27.55 -23.40 25.41
#